data_AF-A0A3M2U582-F1
#
_entry.id   AF-A0A3M2U582-F1
#
_cell.length_a   1.000
_cell.length_b   1.000
_cell.length_c   1.000
_cell.angle_alpha   90.00
_cell.angle_beta   90.00
_cell.angle_gamma   90.00
#
_symmetry.space_group_name_H-M   'P 1'
#
loop_
_entity.id
_entity.type
_entity.pdbx_description
1 polymer ?
#
loop_
_entity_poly.entity_id
_entity_poly.type
_entity_poly.pdbx_seq_one_letter_code
_entity_poly.pdbx_strand_id
1 'polypeptide(L)'
;AAWLQAEENTLKAEHKDMVLEALGLPADQGWKQLSFDAFVAAPISTRVTISELQVHGYSAVDIMVIRSADSPTVLLYIPGNSSPIHTFANADALKEWVALMCKDPGKRRSFEAHFSATDDVDGFFYSGVATALKGFAVYPKLLDAATGAWNPRKLVQFGEPLQPWPFSH
;
A
#
# COMPACT_ATOMS: atom_id res chain seq x y z
N ALA A 1 6.96 -5.85 -11.92
CA ALA A 1 7.35 -4.68 -11.12
C ALA A 1 8.65 -4.92 -10.34
N ALA A 2 8.66 -5.81 -9.33
CA ALA A 2 9.84 -6.01 -8.46
C ALA A 2 11.12 -6.38 -9.21
N TRP A 3 11.06 -7.35 -10.14
CA TRP A 3 12.20 -7.72 -10.98
C TRP A 3 12.74 -6.53 -11.80
N LEU A 4 11.87 -5.84 -12.53
CA LEU A 4 12.24 -4.69 -13.36
C LEU A 4 12.87 -3.56 -12.52
N GLN A 5 12.25 -3.18 -11.39
CA GLN A 5 12.81 -2.14 -10.53
C GLN A 5 14.15 -2.55 -9.90
N ALA A 6 14.37 -3.84 -9.64
CA ALA A 6 15.66 -4.33 -9.16
C ALA A 6 16.74 -4.28 -10.24
N GLU A 7 16.41 -4.65 -11.49
CA GLU A 7 17.30 -4.52 -12.64
C GLU A 7 17.67 -3.04 -12.91
N GLU A 8 16.73 -2.13 -12.71
CA GLU A 8 16.91 -0.68 -12.84
C GLU A 8 17.58 -0.01 -11.62
N ASN A 9 17.93 -0.78 -10.57
CA ASN A 9 18.46 -0.28 -9.29
C ASN A 9 17.55 0.72 -8.55
N THR A 10 16.25 0.71 -8.84
CA THR A 10 15.24 1.53 -8.14
C THR A 10 14.60 0.78 -6.96
N LEU A 11 14.81 -0.54 -6.87
CA LEU A 11 14.47 -1.39 -5.74
C LEU A 11 15.71 -2.23 -5.35
N LYS A 12 16.04 -2.29 -4.06
CA LYS A 12 17.15 -3.16 -3.62
C LYS A 12 16.81 -4.64 -3.78
N ALA A 13 17.82 -5.48 -3.97
CA ALA A 13 17.66 -6.93 -4.07
C ALA A 13 16.94 -7.53 -2.85
N GLU A 14 17.31 -7.11 -1.63
CA GLU A 14 16.67 -7.55 -0.38
C GLU A 14 15.15 -7.25 -0.34
N HIS A 15 14.71 -6.14 -0.93
CA HIS A 15 13.30 -5.79 -1.00
C HIS A 15 12.57 -6.55 -2.11
N LYS A 16 13.24 -6.84 -3.23
CA LYS A 16 12.72 -7.74 -4.26
C LYS A 16 12.48 -9.13 -3.67
N ASP A 17 13.43 -9.67 -2.91
CA ASP A 17 13.32 -10.98 -2.27
C ASP A 17 12.17 -11.01 -1.25
N MET A 18 11.98 -9.92 -0.49
CA MET A 18 10.83 -9.76 0.39
C MET A 18 9.49 -9.79 -0.37
N VAL A 19 9.39 -9.18 -1.55
CA VAL A 19 8.18 -9.27 -2.39
C VAL A 19 7.93 -10.70 -2.86
N LEU A 20 8.98 -11.39 -3.31
CA LEU A 20 8.87 -12.78 -3.78
C LEU A 20 8.46 -13.72 -2.64
N GLU A 21 9.04 -13.57 -1.46
CA GLU A 21 8.66 -14.34 -0.27
C GLU A 21 7.20 -14.10 0.09
N ALA A 22 6.72 -12.85 0.03
CA ALA A 22 5.32 -12.52 0.31
C ALA A 22 4.34 -13.21 -0.66
N LEU A 23 4.81 -13.53 -1.88
CA LEU A 23 4.07 -14.25 -2.91
C LEU A 23 4.30 -15.77 -2.87
N GLY A 24 5.08 -16.27 -1.91
CA GLY A 24 5.44 -17.69 -1.80
C GLY A 24 6.44 -18.17 -2.86
N LEU A 25 7.13 -17.26 -3.54
CA LEU A 25 8.03 -17.56 -4.64
C LEU A 25 9.51 -17.64 -4.17
N PRO A 26 10.33 -18.52 -4.77
CA PRO A 26 11.77 -18.57 -4.53
C PRO A 26 12.46 -17.27 -4.99
N ALA A 27 13.44 -16.80 -4.23
CA ALA A 27 14.19 -15.58 -4.55
C ALA A 27 15.08 -15.72 -5.81
N ASP A 28 15.46 -16.96 -6.15
CA ASP A 28 16.28 -17.33 -7.30
C ASP A 28 15.47 -17.71 -8.55
N GLN A 29 14.13 -17.80 -8.44
CA GLN A 29 13.27 -18.11 -9.59
C GLN A 29 13.20 -16.91 -10.54
N GLY A 30 13.84 -17.04 -11.69
CA GLY A 30 13.81 -16.01 -12.73
C GLY A 30 12.39 -15.78 -13.26
N TRP A 31 12.03 -14.53 -13.52
CA TRP A 31 10.67 -14.14 -13.91
C TRP A 31 10.11 -14.88 -15.14
N LYS A 32 10.99 -15.33 -16.06
CA LYS A 32 10.61 -16.10 -17.26
C LYS A 32 10.08 -17.51 -16.95
N GLN A 33 10.32 -18.02 -15.75
CA GLN A 33 9.89 -19.33 -15.29
C GLN A 33 8.66 -19.27 -14.37
N LEU A 34 8.10 -18.08 -14.14
CA LEU A 34 6.87 -17.91 -13.38
C LEU A 34 5.68 -18.27 -14.27
N SER A 35 4.91 -19.28 -13.87
CA SER A 35 3.61 -19.60 -14.44
C SER A 35 2.50 -19.27 -13.44
N PHE A 36 1.28 -19.11 -13.93
CA PHE A 36 0.11 -18.96 -13.06
C PHE A 36 -0.02 -20.14 -12.08
N ASP A 37 0.24 -21.37 -12.54
CA ASP A 37 0.23 -22.57 -11.69
C ASP A 37 1.26 -22.51 -10.58
N ALA A 38 2.43 -21.91 -10.82
CA ALA A 38 3.45 -21.70 -9.79
C ALA A 38 2.97 -20.72 -8.71
N PHE A 39 2.20 -19.70 -9.07
CA PHE A 39 1.54 -18.83 -8.08
C PHE A 39 0.49 -19.61 -7.30
N VAL A 40 -0.37 -20.37 -7.97
CA VAL A 40 -1.44 -21.16 -7.32
C VAL A 40 -0.89 -22.20 -6.34
N ALA A 41 0.26 -22.79 -6.66
CA ALA A 41 0.94 -23.77 -5.82
C ALA A 41 1.89 -23.15 -4.78
N ALA A 42 2.09 -21.83 -4.80
CA ALA A 42 3.05 -21.17 -3.93
C ALA A 42 2.63 -21.30 -2.46
N PRO A 43 3.52 -21.74 -1.56
CA PRO A 43 3.21 -21.80 -0.14
C PRO A 43 2.99 -20.39 0.40
N ILE A 44 1.98 -20.26 1.25
CA ILE A 44 1.75 -19.02 2.02
C ILE A 44 2.98 -18.72 2.88
N SER A 45 3.53 -17.52 2.75
CA SER A 45 4.50 -17.04 3.72
C SER A 45 3.80 -16.68 5.03
N THR A 46 4.30 -17.26 6.12
CA THR A 46 3.87 -16.92 7.48
C THR A 46 4.69 -15.78 8.08
N ARG A 47 5.76 -15.35 7.40
CA ARG A 47 6.70 -14.32 7.89
C ARG A 47 6.54 -12.99 7.17
N VAL A 48 6.20 -13.02 5.89
CA VAL A 48 6.00 -11.83 5.08
C VAL A 48 4.54 -11.77 4.64
N THR A 49 3.86 -10.70 5.02
CA THR A 49 2.42 -10.51 4.79
C THR A 49 2.18 -9.44 3.74
N ILE A 50 1.17 -9.63 2.91
CA ILE A 50 0.59 -8.61 2.04
C ILE A 50 -0.78 -8.21 2.61
N SER A 51 -1.06 -6.93 2.70
CA SER A 51 -2.34 -6.39 3.19
C SER A 51 -2.68 -5.12 2.42
N GLU A 52 -3.96 -4.79 2.31
CA GLU A 52 -4.40 -3.51 1.74
C GLU A 52 -3.92 -2.33 2.60
N LEU A 53 -3.63 -1.19 1.95
CA LEU A 53 -3.49 0.07 2.67
C LEU A 53 -4.87 0.57 3.12
N GLN A 54 -4.97 0.98 4.38
CA GLN A 54 -6.21 1.56 4.92
C GLN A 54 -6.01 3.02 5.31
N VAL A 55 -6.99 3.85 4.98
CA VAL A 55 -7.07 5.25 5.39
C VAL A 55 -8.41 5.49 6.05
N HIS A 56 -8.40 5.84 7.33
CA HIS A 56 -9.61 6.14 8.10
C HIS A 56 -10.67 5.03 8.01
N GLY A 57 -10.23 3.76 8.07
CA GLY A 57 -11.11 2.58 7.99
C GLY A 57 -11.49 2.17 6.56
N TYR A 58 -11.09 2.91 5.53
CA TYR A 58 -11.33 2.58 4.14
C TYR A 58 -10.13 1.85 3.54
N SER A 59 -10.36 0.67 2.97
CA SER A 59 -9.34 -0.09 2.22
C SER A 59 -9.15 0.47 0.81
N ALA A 60 -7.90 0.55 0.38
CA ALA A 60 -7.56 0.72 -1.03
C ALA A 60 -7.89 -0.57 -1.80
N VAL A 61 -8.30 -0.43 -3.06
CA VAL A 61 -8.66 -1.56 -3.95
C VAL A 61 -7.41 -2.25 -4.49
N ASP A 62 -6.34 -1.49 -4.71
CA ASP A 62 -5.18 -1.94 -5.46
C ASP A 62 -3.83 -1.48 -4.87
N ILE A 63 -3.85 -0.71 -3.77
CA ILE A 63 -2.63 -0.35 -3.03
C ILE A 63 -2.34 -1.40 -1.96
N MET A 64 -1.20 -2.06 -2.11
CA MET A 64 -0.79 -3.16 -1.24
C MET A 64 0.42 -2.78 -0.39
N VAL A 65 0.41 -3.22 0.86
CA VAL A 65 1.47 -3.04 1.85
C VAL A 65 2.09 -4.39 2.17
N ILE A 66 3.41 -4.49 2.03
CA ILE A 66 4.17 -5.71 2.26
C ILE A 66 5.06 -5.50 3.50
N ARG A 67 4.95 -6.40 4.47
CA ARG A 67 5.65 -6.33 5.77
C ARG A 67 6.25 -7.67 6.13
N SER A 68 7.40 -7.65 6.80
CA SER A 68 8.06 -8.84 7.33
C SER A 68 8.02 -8.81 8.85
N ALA A 69 7.84 -9.96 9.50
CA ALA A 69 7.99 -10.08 10.94
C ALA A 69 9.44 -9.83 11.41
N ASP A 70 10.41 -10.04 10.51
CA ASP A 70 11.84 -10.00 10.81
C ASP A 70 12.46 -8.60 10.57
N SER A 71 11.70 -7.64 10.03
CA SER A 71 12.21 -6.33 9.63
C SER A 71 11.19 -5.22 9.83
N PRO A 72 11.59 -4.02 10.30
CA PRO A 72 10.69 -2.87 10.34
C PRO A 72 10.35 -2.34 8.96
N THR A 73 11.14 -2.65 7.92
CA THR A 73 10.95 -2.16 6.55
C THR A 73 9.55 -2.47 6.04
N VAL A 74 8.94 -1.46 5.41
CA VAL A 74 7.63 -1.60 4.78
C VAL A 74 7.76 -1.28 3.30
N LEU A 75 7.22 -2.15 2.45
CA LEU A 75 7.10 -1.87 1.02
C LEU A 75 5.65 -1.50 0.70
N LEU A 76 5.47 -0.52 -0.17
CA LEU A 76 4.18 -0.08 -0.66
C LEU A 76 4.15 -0.27 -2.17
N TYR A 77 3.19 -1.04 -2.67
CA TYR A 77 2.90 -1.16 -4.09
C TYR A 77 1.73 -0.24 -4.45
N ILE A 78 1.95 0.66 -5.41
CA ILE A 78 0.94 1.52 -6.01
C ILE A 78 0.96 1.28 -7.52
N PRO A 79 -0.10 0.73 -8.13
CA PRO A 79 -0.15 0.52 -9.57
C PRO A 79 -0.20 1.85 -10.35
N GLY A 80 0.22 1.81 -11.62
CA GLY A 80 0.17 2.98 -12.52
C GLY A 80 1.35 3.97 -12.39
N ASN A 81 2.21 3.83 -11.38
CA ASN A 81 3.44 4.62 -11.27
C ASN A 81 4.59 4.00 -12.10
N SER A 82 5.51 4.84 -12.60
CA SER A 82 6.73 4.39 -13.29
C SER A 82 7.65 3.55 -12.42
N SER A 83 7.57 3.74 -11.09
CA SER A 83 8.27 2.94 -10.08
C SER A 83 7.23 2.54 -9.01
N PRO A 84 6.48 1.46 -9.21
CA PRO A 84 5.28 1.17 -8.44
C PRO A 84 5.56 0.69 -7.01
N ILE A 85 6.75 0.16 -6.72
CA ILE A 85 7.14 -0.28 -5.39
C ILE A 85 7.99 0.79 -4.72
N HIS A 86 7.52 1.28 -3.57
CA HIS A 86 8.18 2.25 -2.71
C HIS A 86 8.65 1.56 -1.42
N THR A 87 9.86 1.89 -0.96
CA THR A 87 10.42 1.37 0.29
C THR A 87 10.39 2.43 1.38
N PHE A 88 9.97 2.05 2.58
CA PHE A 88 10.02 2.86 3.79
C PHE A 88 10.80 2.15 4.88
N ALA A 89 11.55 2.92 5.68
CA ALA A 89 12.33 2.38 6.79
C ALA A 89 11.44 1.72 7.87
N ASN A 90 10.21 2.21 8.04
CA ASN A 90 9.20 1.65 8.92
C ASN A 90 7.79 2.14 8.56
N ALA A 91 6.79 1.60 9.28
CA ALA A 91 5.40 1.99 9.13
C ALA A 91 5.18 3.50 9.32
N ASP A 92 5.82 4.13 10.32
CA ASP A 92 5.64 5.56 10.58
C ASP A 92 6.15 6.42 9.41
N ALA A 93 7.29 6.05 8.80
CA ALA A 93 7.81 6.73 7.62
C ALA A 93 6.85 6.65 6.42
N LEU A 94 6.17 5.51 6.22
CA LEU A 94 5.11 5.37 5.22
C LEU A 94 3.94 6.33 5.51
N LYS A 95 3.46 6.35 6.76
CA LYS A 95 2.31 7.19 7.16
C LYS A 95 2.62 8.68 7.04
N GLU A 96 3.85 9.10 7.36
CA GLU A 96 4.31 10.47 7.16
C GLU A 96 4.41 10.84 5.68
N TRP A 97 4.90 9.91 4.86
CA TRP A 97 4.92 10.10 3.41
C TRP A 97 3.51 10.24 2.83
N VAL A 98 2.53 9.48 3.33
CA VAL A 98 1.11 9.65 2.96
C VAL A 98 0.60 11.05 3.28
N ALA A 99 0.96 11.61 4.44
CA ALA A 99 0.59 12.99 4.74
C ALA A 99 1.28 14.01 3.85
N LEU A 100 2.57 13.79 3.53
CA LEU A 100 3.33 14.67 2.65
C LEU A 100 2.76 14.69 1.23
N MET A 101 2.41 13.54 0.65
CA MET A 101 1.86 13.46 -0.70
C MET A 101 0.49 14.15 -0.80
N CYS A 102 -0.31 14.11 0.29
CA CYS A 102 -1.62 14.74 0.34
C CYS A 102 -1.59 16.28 0.28
N LYS A 103 -0.42 16.90 0.51
CA LYS A 103 -0.25 18.35 0.40
C LYS A 103 -0.37 18.84 -1.03
N ASP A 104 -0.02 18.01 -2.00
CA ASP A 104 -0.22 18.28 -3.42
C ASP A 104 -1.64 17.85 -3.82
N PRO A 105 -2.51 18.76 -4.27
CA PRO A 105 -3.89 18.41 -4.62
C PRO A 105 -4.01 17.40 -5.76
N GLY A 106 -3.06 17.40 -6.71
CA GLY A 106 -3.04 16.47 -7.83
C GLY A 106 -2.68 15.06 -7.36
N LYS A 107 -1.58 14.93 -6.61
CA LYS A 107 -1.17 13.64 -6.01
C LYS A 107 -2.23 13.10 -5.07
N ARG A 108 -2.86 13.97 -4.28
CA ARG A 108 -3.96 13.59 -3.38
C ARG A 108 -5.13 13.00 -4.16
N ARG A 109 -5.54 13.65 -5.25
CA ARG A 109 -6.66 13.16 -6.09
C ARG A 109 -6.32 11.84 -6.78
N SER A 110 -5.09 11.67 -7.28
CA SER A 110 -4.65 10.39 -7.83
C SER A 110 -4.65 9.29 -6.78
N PHE A 111 -4.17 9.59 -5.57
CA PHE A 111 -4.16 8.64 -4.44
C PHE A 111 -5.57 8.26 -3.99
N GLU A 112 -6.50 9.22 -3.93
CA GLU A 112 -7.92 9.00 -3.64
C GLU A 112 -8.59 8.03 -4.62
N ALA A 113 -8.19 8.04 -5.90
CA ALA A 113 -8.77 7.18 -6.94
C ALA A 113 -8.46 5.68 -6.76
N HIS A 114 -7.52 5.32 -5.88
CA HIS A 114 -7.21 3.93 -5.54
C HIS A 114 -8.14 3.33 -4.47
N PHE A 115 -9.07 4.14 -3.93
CA PHE A 115 -10.05 3.67 -2.96
C PHE A 115 -11.37 3.38 -3.65
N SER A 116 -12.06 2.33 -3.20
CA SER A 116 -13.31 1.91 -3.84
C SER A 116 -14.39 2.97 -3.66
N ALA A 117 -15.00 3.38 -4.75
CA ALA A 117 -16.35 3.92 -4.72
C ALA A 117 -17.30 2.73 -4.79
N THR A 118 -17.41 1.90 -3.75
CA THR A 118 -18.48 0.91 -3.76
C THR A 118 -19.81 1.67 -3.83
N ASP A 119 -20.58 1.36 -4.87
CA ASP A 119 -21.87 1.98 -5.20
C ASP A 119 -22.80 1.94 -3.99
N ASP A 120 -22.81 3.02 -3.22
CA ASP A 120 -23.93 3.37 -2.38
C ASP A 120 -24.56 4.63 -2.96
N VAL A 121 -25.87 4.57 -3.13
CA VAL A 121 -26.69 5.50 -3.92
C VAL A 121 -26.66 6.93 -3.35
N ASP A 122 -26.00 7.13 -2.21
CA ASP A 122 -25.91 8.37 -1.45
C ASP A 122 -24.51 9.03 -1.41
N GLY A 123 -23.47 8.45 -2.02
CA GLY A 123 -22.15 9.11 -2.18
C GLY A 123 -21.37 9.39 -0.89
N PHE A 124 -21.81 8.84 0.25
CA PHE A 124 -21.28 9.13 1.58
C PHE A 124 -19.83 8.64 1.76
N PHE A 125 -19.44 7.52 1.14
CA PHE A 125 -18.13 6.88 1.32
C PHE A 125 -16.97 7.64 0.67
N TYR A 126 -17.17 8.21 -0.53
CA TYR A 126 -16.15 9.03 -1.19
C TYR A 126 -15.82 10.28 -0.35
N SER A 127 -16.80 10.81 0.37
CA SER A 127 -16.60 11.96 1.25
C SER A 127 -15.65 11.67 2.42
N GLY A 128 -15.66 10.45 2.96
CA GLY A 128 -14.86 10.05 4.11
C GLY A 128 -13.35 10.00 3.81
N VAL A 129 -12.94 9.26 2.78
CA VAL A 129 -11.53 9.19 2.35
C VAL A 129 -11.05 10.57 1.91
N ALA A 130 -11.82 11.27 1.06
CA ALA A 130 -11.47 12.61 0.59
C ALA A 130 -11.23 13.60 1.76
N THR A 131 -12.07 13.54 2.79
CA THR A 131 -11.96 14.38 3.98
C THR A 131 -10.73 14.02 4.79
N ALA A 132 -10.47 12.72 5.00
CA ALA A 132 -9.27 12.25 5.69
C ALA A 132 -7.98 12.72 4.98
N LEU A 133 -7.91 12.59 3.66
CA LEU A 133 -6.75 13.01 2.88
C LEU A 133 -6.57 14.55 2.88
N LYS A 134 -7.66 15.33 2.85
CA LYS A 134 -7.59 16.79 3.05
C LYS A 134 -7.08 17.13 4.45
N GLY A 135 -7.51 16.40 5.46
CA GLY A 135 -7.02 16.52 6.84
C GLY A 135 -5.53 16.24 6.95
N PHE A 136 -5.03 15.19 6.30
CA PHE A 136 -3.59 14.87 6.27
C PHE A 136 -2.76 15.99 5.63
N ALA A 137 -3.30 16.64 4.60
CA ALA A 137 -2.62 17.73 3.90
C ALA A 137 -2.31 18.95 4.81
N VAL A 138 -3.14 19.17 5.84
CA VAL A 138 -3.00 20.31 6.76
C VAL A 138 -2.44 19.93 8.12
N TYR A 139 -2.37 18.63 8.44
CA TYR A 139 -1.79 18.13 9.69
C TYR A 139 -0.37 18.69 9.92
N PRO A 140 -0.03 19.18 11.13
CA PRO A 140 -0.72 19.01 12.40
C PRO A 140 -1.83 20.04 12.71
N LYS A 141 -2.23 20.89 11.75
CA LYS A 141 -3.35 21.83 11.94
C LYS A 141 -4.70 21.11 11.88
N LEU A 142 -5.72 21.77 12.41
CA LEU A 142 -7.11 21.34 12.25
C LEU A 142 -7.53 21.54 10.79
N LEU A 143 -8.31 20.60 10.25
CA LEU A 143 -8.98 20.80 8.97
C LEU A 143 -10.08 21.86 9.12
N ASP A 144 -10.93 21.66 10.12
CA ASP A 144 -11.96 22.60 10.57
C ASP A 144 -12.31 22.33 12.05
N ALA A 145 -13.17 23.15 12.63
CA ALA A 145 -13.55 23.05 14.04
C ALA A 145 -14.40 21.81 14.38
N ALA A 146 -15.10 21.22 13.40
CA ALA A 146 -15.96 20.06 13.61
C ALA A 146 -15.19 18.73 13.51
N THR A 147 -14.25 18.62 12.58
CA THR A 147 -13.48 17.38 12.32
C THR A 147 -12.14 17.31 13.05
N GLY A 148 -11.54 18.46 13.39
CA GLY A 148 -10.31 18.53 14.16
C GLY A 148 -9.04 18.16 13.39
N ALA A 149 -8.04 17.61 14.09
CA ALA A 149 -6.75 17.21 13.52
C ALA A 149 -6.74 15.75 13.07
N TRP A 150 -6.30 15.53 11.84
CA TRP A 150 -6.26 14.21 11.22
C TRP A 150 -4.85 13.62 11.30
N ASN A 151 -4.53 12.91 12.38
CA ASN A 151 -3.20 12.35 12.59
C ASN A 151 -2.97 11.11 11.68
N PRO A 152 -2.07 11.20 10.68
CA PRO A 152 -1.82 10.10 9.74
C PRO A 152 -1.29 8.86 10.44
N ARG A 153 -0.53 8.99 11.55
CA ARG A 153 0.00 7.82 12.29
C ARG A 153 -1.12 6.95 12.88
N LYS A 154 -2.27 7.55 13.20
CA LYS A 154 -3.44 6.86 13.74
C LYS A 154 -4.39 6.36 12.66
N LEU A 155 -4.54 7.14 11.59
CA LEU A 155 -5.58 6.96 10.59
C LEU A 155 -5.11 6.23 9.35
N VAL A 156 -3.81 6.20 9.06
CA VAL A 156 -3.24 5.29 8.08
C VAL A 156 -2.91 3.98 8.79
N GLN A 157 -3.53 2.91 8.33
CA GLN A 157 -3.45 1.57 8.89
C GLN A 157 -3.21 0.55 7.77
N PHE A 158 -3.01 -0.70 8.15
CA PHE A 158 -2.79 -1.80 7.23
C PHE A 158 -3.86 -2.83 7.54
N GLY A 159 -4.55 -3.33 6.52
CA GLY A 159 -5.57 -4.35 6.70
C GLY A 159 -5.02 -5.66 7.26
N GLU A 160 -5.92 -6.61 7.45
CA GLU A 160 -5.52 -7.98 7.74
C GLU A 160 -4.72 -8.57 6.57
N PRO A 161 -3.77 -9.48 6.83
CA PRO A 161 -3.06 -10.18 5.76
C PRO A 161 -4.03 -10.86 4.78
N LEU A 162 -3.91 -10.53 3.51
CA LEU A 162 -4.64 -11.17 2.42
C LEU A 162 -4.11 -12.60 2.27
N GLN A 163 -4.89 -13.58 2.72
CA GLN A 163 -4.53 -15.00 2.73
C GLN A 163 -5.63 -15.82 2.05
N PRO A 164 -5.35 -16.66 1.03
CA PRO A 164 -4.07 -16.88 0.33
C PRO A 164 -3.85 -16.03 -0.94
N TRP A 165 -4.84 -15.28 -1.41
CA TRP A 165 -4.78 -14.70 -2.76
C TRP A 165 -5.05 -13.19 -2.74
N PRO A 166 -4.02 -12.34 -2.80
CA PRO A 166 -4.20 -10.88 -2.86
C PRO A 166 -4.82 -10.38 -4.17
N PHE A 167 -5.15 -11.28 -5.11
CA PHE A 167 -5.68 -10.96 -6.44
C PHE A 167 -7.04 -11.59 -6.76
N SER A 168 -7.71 -12.21 -5.77
CA SER A 168 -9.01 -12.88 -5.98
C SER A 168 -10.21 -12.05 -5.51
N HIS A 169 -10.12 -10.73 -5.56
CA HIS A 169 -11.24 -9.82 -5.29
C HIS A 169 -11.82 -9.26 -6.59
#